data_AF-H9M8P2-F1
#
_entry.id   AF-H9M8P2-F1
#
_cell.length_a   1.000
_cell.length_b   1.000
_cell.length_c   1.000
_cell.angle_alpha   90.00
_cell.angle_beta   90.00
_cell.angle_gamma   90.00
#
_symmetry.space_group_name_H-M   'P 1'
#
loop_
_entity.id
_entity.type
_entity.pdbx_description
1 polymer ?
#
loop_
_entity_poly.entity_id
_entity_poly.type
_entity_poly.pdbx_seq_one_letter_code
_entity_poly.pdbx_strand_id
1 'polypeptide(L)' 'DLISLLGSLHPLQEAATNISRVISGQPPLKLPIGRDGAQSWLLITYLDKDLRISRGDGGGLFVLVKEGSPLLSL' A
#
# COMPACT_ATOMS: atom_id res chain seq x y z
N ASP A 1 16.78 18.98 -28.50
CA ASP A 1 17.03 17.54 -28.33
C ASP A 1 16.61 17.02 -26.96
N LEU A 2 15.49 16.30 -26.89
CA LEU A 2 15.01 15.61 -25.68
C LEU A 2 15.74 14.28 -25.43
N ILE A 3 16.36 13.73 -26.47
CA ILE A 3 17.11 12.47 -26.46
C ILE A 3 18.37 12.59 -25.59
N SER A 4 19.04 13.74 -25.60
CA SER A 4 20.22 14.00 -24.76
C SER A 4 19.86 14.07 -23.27
N LEU A 5 18.68 14.61 -22.93
CA LEU A 5 18.17 14.66 -21.56
C LEU A 5 17.79 13.26 -21.06
N LEU A 6 17.11 12.46 -21.89
CA LEU A 6 16.79 11.06 -21.58
C LEU A 6 18.07 10.23 -21.36
N GLY A 7 19.11 10.44 -22.17
CA GLY A 7 20.43 9.82 -21.98
C GLY A 7 21.10 10.19 -20.67
N SER A 8 20.98 11.46 -20.21
CA SER A 8 21.53 11.90 -18.92
C SER A 8 20.82 11.32 -17.69
N LEU A 9 19.60 10.79 -17.85
CA LEU A 9 18.84 10.14 -16.78
C LEU A 9 19.09 8.62 -16.71
N HIS A 10 19.82 8.04 -17.67
CA HIS A 10 20.18 6.62 -17.70
C HIS A 10 20.89 6.15 -16.41
N PRO A 11 21.86 6.92 -15.84
CA PRO A 11 22.49 6.53 -14.58
C PRO A 11 21.50 6.47 -13.40
N LEU A 12 20.47 7.32 -13.40
CA LEU A 12 19.42 7.31 -12.38
C LEU A 12 18.50 6.09 -12.55
N GLN A 13 18.19 5.72 -13.80
CA GLN A 13 17.41 4.53 -14.12
C GLN A 13 18.14 3.24 -13.73
N GLU A 14 19.44 3.15 -14.01
CA GLU A 14 20.29 2.04 -13.57
C GLU A 14 20.39 1.96 -12.04
N ALA A 15 20.58 3.09 -11.36
CA ALA A 15 20.59 3.15 -9.90
C ALA A 15 19.26 2.65 -9.29
N ALA A 16 18.13 3.10 -9.83
CA ALA A 16 16.80 2.64 -9.38
C ALA A 16 16.60 1.13 -9.62
N THR A 17 17.07 0.62 -10.76
CA THR A 17 16.97 -0.81 -11.12
C THR A 17 17.85 -1.70 -10.24
N ASN A 18 19.03 -1.20 -9.86
CA ASN A 18 19.92 -1.91 -8.95
C ASN A 18 19.35 -1.96 -7.53
N ILE A 19 18.77 -0.86 -7.04
CA ILE A 19 18.10 -0.82 -5.72
C ILE A 19 16.89 -1.76 -5.71
N SER A 20 16.07 -1.75 -6.75
CA SER A 20 14.90 -2.63 -6.82
C SER A 20 15.30 -4.11 -6.83
N ARG A 21 16.37 -4.48 -7.55
CA ARG A 21 16.91 -5.85 -7.56
C ARG A 21 17.40 -6.27 -6.16
N VAL A 22 18.13 -5.40 -5.46
CA VAL A 22 18.63 -5.67 -4.11
C VAL A 22 17.48 -5.88 -3.13
N ILE A 23 16.45 -5.04 -3.15
CA ILE A 23 15.30 -5.15 -2.23
C ILE A 23 14.41 -6.35 -2.58
N SER A 24 14.27 -6.70 -3.87
CA SER A 24 13.45 -7.85 -4.31
C SER A 24 13.97 -9.21 -3.84
N GLY A 25 15.28 -9.34 -3.64
CA GLY A 25 15.92 -10.56 -3.13
C GLY A 25 16.04 -10.59 -1.60
N GLN A 26 15.71 -9.50 -0.93
CA GLN A 26 15.73 -9.45 0.53
C GLN A 26 14.44 -10.05 1.11
N PRO A 27 14.53 -10.73 2.27
CA PRO A 27 13.34 -11.17 2.97
C PRO A 27 12.47 -9.96 3.34
N PRO A 28 11.14 -10.12 3.41
CA PRO A 28 10.24 -9.04 3.78
C PRO A 28 10.68 -8.35 5.07
N LEU A 29 10.80 -7.03 5.04
CA LEU A 29 11.16 -6.23 6.21
C LEU A 29 10.04 -6.33 7.25
N LYS A 30 10.28 -7.13 8.29
CA LYS A 30 9.40 -7.21 9.45
C LYS A 30 9.73 -6.04 10.38
N LEU A 31 8.97 -4.95 10.26
CA LEU A 31 9.05 -3.85 11.23
C LEU A 31 8.40 -4.31 12.54
N PRO A 32 9.13 -4.35 13.67
CA PRO A 32 8.53 -4.67 14.95
C PRO A 32 7.58 -3.55 15.34
N ILE A 33 6.28 -3.80 15.27
CA ILE A 33 5.28 -2.92 15.87
C ILE A 33 5.40 -3.14 17.38
N GLY A 34 5.85 -2.11 18.12
CA GLY A 34 5.98 -2.17 19.57
C GLY A 34 4.68 -2.67 20.20
N ARG A 35 4.73 -3.83 20.86
CA ARG A 35 3.56 -4.46 21.48
C ARG A 35 3.14 -3.78 22.79
N ASP A 36 4.02 -2.97 23.36
CA ASP A 36 3.78 -2.24 24.60
C ASP A 36 2.90 -1.02 24.29
N GLY A 37 1.59 -1.22 24.32
CA GLY A 37 0.57 -0.15 24.19
C GLY A 37 -0.31 -0.20 22.94
N ALA A 38 0.00 -1.04 21.95
CA ALA A 38 -0.85 -1.23 20.78
C ALA A 38 -2.02 -2.19 21.05
N GLN A 39 -2.85 -1.88 22.06
CA GLN A 39 -4.14 -2.53 22.29
C GLN A 39 -5.21 -1.86 21.43
N SER A 40 -5.02 -1.88 20.10
CA SER A 40 -5.98 -1.33 19.15
C SER A 40 -6.91 -2.43 18.64
N TRP A 41 -8.16 -2.06 18.39
CA TRP A 41 -9.15 -2.96 17.81
C TRP A 41 -9.76 -2.34 16.55
N LEU A 42 -10.10 -3.21 15.60
CA LEU A 42 -10.79 -2.85 14.37
C LEU A 42 -12.00 -3.78 14.22
N LEU A 43 -13.21 -3.24 14.34
CA LEU A 43 -14.45 -3.98 14.08
C LEU A 43 -14.78 -3.86 12.59
N ILE A 44 -14.96 -4.98 11.90
CA ILE A 44 -15.32 -5.02 10.48
C ILE A 44 -16.69 -5.65 10.33
N THR A 45 -17.62 -4.90 9.74
CA THR A 45 -18.95 -5.37 9.36
C THR A 45 -19.00 -5.54 7.85
N TYR A 46 -19.29 -6.77 7.41
CA TYR A 46 -19.56 -7.08 6.01
C TYR A 46 -21.05 -6.86 5.75
N LEU A 47 -21.36 -5.90 4.89
CA LEU A 47 -22.75 -5.62 4.52
C LEU A 47 -23.18 -6.53 3.36
N ASP A 48 -22.27 -6.74 2.41
CA ASP A 48 -22.43 -7.68 1.31
C ASP A 48 -21.06 -8.14 0.77
N LYS A 49 -21.04 -8.72 -0.43
CA LYS A 49 -19.83 -9.23 -1.10
C LYS A 49 -18.86 -8.15 -1.58
N ASP A 50 -19.32 -6.90 -1.68
CA ASP A 50 -18.63 -5.77 -2.27
C ASP A 50 -18.40 -4.61 -1.27
N LEU A 51 -19.18 -4.51 -0.19
CA LEU A 51 -19.19 -3.40 0.75
C LEU A 51 -18.89 -3.85 2.18
N ARG A 52 -17.98 -3.12 2.83
CA ARG A 52 -17.63 -3.32 4.25
C ARG A 52 -17.40 -2.00 4.95
N ILE A 53 -17.79 -1.97 6.22
CA ILE A 53 -17.60 -0.84 7.13
C ILE A 53 -16.61 -1.30 8.20
N SER A 54 -15.56 -0.51 8.45
CA SER A 54 -14.61 -0.78 9.52
C SER A 54 -14.53 0.38 10.51
N ARG A 55 -14.58 0.08 11.80
CA ARG A 55 -14.45 1.05 12.89
C ARG A 55 -13.25 0.72 13.76
N GLY A 56 -12.35 1.68 13.91
CA GLY A 56 -11.23 1.60 14.84
C GLY A 56 -11.59 2.14 16.22
N ASP A 57 -10.82 1.72 17.22
CA ASP A 57 -10.85 2.23 18.60
C ASP A 57 -10.50 3.71 18.72
N GLY A 58 -9.70 4.24 17.78
CA GLY A 58 -9.40 5.67 17.65
C GLY A 58 -10.54 6.53 17.03
N GLY A 59 -11.76 6.00 16.93
CA GLY A 59 -12.93 6.71 16.40
C GLY A 59 -13.00 6.81 14.87
N GLY A 60 -12.01 6.28 14.15
CA GLY A 60 -12.01 6.21 12.70
C GLY A 60 -13.10 5.29 12.15
N LEU A 61 -13.83 5.76 11.13
CA LEU A 61 -14.83 5.00 10.38
C LEU A 61 -14.44 5.02 8.90
N PHE A 62 -14.32 3.84 8.32
CA PHE A 62 -14.01 3.69 6.90
C PHE A 62 -15.13 2.89 6.23
N VAL A 63 -15.54 3.37 5.05
CA VAL A 63 -16.44 2.66 4.15
C VAL A 63 -15.61 2.21 2.96
N LEU A 64 -15.51 0.89 2.76
CA LEU A 64 -14.66 0.31 1.74
C LEU A 64 -15.50 -0.44 0.72
N VAL A 65 -15.27 -0.11 -0.54
CA VAL A 65 -15.77 -0.85 -1.70
C VAL A 65 -14.67 -1.78 -2.20
N LYS A 66 -15.04 -3.02 -2.50
CA LYS A 66 -14.12 -4.02 -3.03
C LYS A 66 -13.62 -3.62 -4.43
N GLU A 67 -12.33 -3.79 -4.68
CA GLU A 67 -11.75 -3.65 -6.01
C GLU A 67 -12.47 -4.57 -7.02
N GLY A 68 -12.81 -4.03 -8.19
CA GLY A 68 -13.60 -4.74 -9.20
C GLY A 68 -15.10 -4.82 -8.91
N SER A 69 -15.58 -4.22 -7.83
CA SER A 69 -17.02 -4.08 -7.58
C SER A 69 -17.67 -3.23 -8.68
N PRO A 70 -18.88 -3.59 -9.16
CA PRO A 70 -19.70 -2.75 -10.01
C PRO A 70 -20.00 -1.36 -9.42
N LEU A 71 -19.86 -1.19 -8.10
CA LEU A 71 -20.05 0.10 -7.42
C LEU A 71 -18.96 1.13 -7.75
N LEU A 72 -17.82 0.70 -8.30
CA LEU A 72 -16.70 1.57 -8.68
C LEU A 72 -16.78 2.07 -10.13
N SER A 73 -17.70 1.58 -10.94
CA SER A 73 -17.81 1.92 -12.37
C SER A 73 -18.81 3.06 -12.65
N LEU A 74 -18.97 3.99 -11.70
CA LEU A 74 -19.87 5.14 -11.87
C LEU A 74 -19.28 6.21 -12.80
#